data_AF-A0A357PT74-F1
#
_entry.id   AF-A0A357PT74-F1
#
_cell.length_a   1.000
_cell.length_b   1.000
_cell.length_c   1.000
_cell.angle_alpha   90.00
_cell.angle_beta   90.00
_cell.angle_gamma   90.00
#
_symmetry.space_group_name_H-M   'P 1'
#
loop_
_entity.id
_entity.type
_entity.pdbx_description
1 polymer ?
#
loop_
_entity_poly.entity_id
_entity_poly.type
_entity_poly.pdbx_seq_one_letter_code
_entity_poly.pdbx_strand_id
1 'polypeptide(L)'
;MVAKFKILSAGGSSKGLNIFKSSAYKEHQRTPMAQIFWSLRWAVGIWLVCAAAFSLSFIIEHIWRYGWSPASLTWTRVYLMNMLTSGGMSVIAEIPAWVSRSLMRTDIMCITPLLPIIAYYLMADNTLVDEFNPYGKDKFAEKSSNKASKEDIEKMGLLGGFMMVLGYFKKKPLMMNECLSALCVAPPGTGKTQGVVFPTIFECNNISMIINDPKPELYQKSSGYRSTIGPVFIMNWAGQDDPARGIYYPSWNPLSPDHVPANMEQRDLYVDSMCKVLIQENTQDPHWSNTGRAGLAGLVHFIISKVERAKADDYFYARLTSGTFDADDAAVLSDYYLSMMNDTNAYAAQAALQRGELNAMNYVHVGTWENIPPAWIGREASFSMILDWLNASQIAMAADLEERRRGGDQMVMMADPMHDLFMAAVDEARHYSYAHRSVLELTQLANTPDKERGSILSTILAGLSIFRNSAVRNRTSHSDFHFSDLRGLVDPRDGKIKPVTVYLSINMVDAQALNPITAIFIELMTNFLLANAPKQMRDGRELGPYPVLFVLDEMPKMQKLDAV
;
A
#
# COMPACT_ATOMS: atom_id res chain seq x y z
N MET A 1 -20.28 -0.56 -29.33
CA MET A 1 -19.14 -0.63 -28.39
C MET A 1 -18.16 -1.78 -28.69
N VAL A 2 -18.58 -2.89 -29.31
CA VAL A 2 -17.77 -4.10 -29.59
C VAL A 2 -16.64 -3.92 -30.63
N ALA A 3 -16.74 -2.93 -31.53
CA ALA A 3 -15.77 -2.77 -32.63
C ALA A 3 -14.39 -2.22 -32.20
N LYS A 4 -14.25 -1.64 -30.99
CA LYS A 4 -12.98 -1.08 -30.48
C LYS A 4 -12.18 -2.01 -29.58
N PHE A 5 -12.69 -3.20 -29.24
CA PHE A 5 -12.06 -4.16 -28.33
C PHE A 5 -11.14 -5.20 -29.03
N LYS A 6 -10.56 -4.85 -30.18
CA LYS A 6 -9.69 -5.73 -30.97
C LYS A 6 -8.21 -5.64 -30.59
N ILE A 7 -7.89 -5.54 -29.29
CA ILE A 7 -6.49 -5.36 -28.84
C ILE A 7 -5.75 -6.71 -28.64
N LEU A 8 -6.43 -7.87 -28.67
CA LEU A 8 -5.77 -9.18 -28.55
C LEU A 8 -6.23 -10.23 -29.59
N SER A 9 -6.69 -9.80 -30.77
CA SER A 9 -7.00 -10.72 -31.88
C SER A 9 -5.87 -10.68 -32.92
N ALA A 10 -5.08 -11.75 -32.97
CA ALA A 10 -4.27 -12.05 -34.15
C ALA A 10 -5.24 -12.42 -35.29
N GLY A 11 -5.69 -11.43 -36.05
CA GLY A 11 -6.64 -11.65 -37.14
C GLY A 11 -7.29 -10.37 -37.65
N GLY A 12 -6.62 -9.70 -38.58
CA GLY A 12 -7.22 -8.72 -39.47
C GLY A 12 -6.86 -7.25 -39.17
N SER A 13 -6.14 -6.66 -40.13
CA SER A 13 -6.03 -5.24 -40.57
C SER A 13 -6.23 -4.04 -39.63
N SER A 14 -6.33 -4.19 -38.30
CA SER A 14 -6.24 -3.04 -37.39
C SER A 14 -4.78 -2.72 -37.07
N LYS A 15 -4.41 -1.42 -37.08
CA LYS A 15 -3.15 -0.89 -36.57
C LYS A 15 -3.03 -1.16 -35.05
N GLY A 16 -2.84 -2.42 -34.68
CA GLY A 16 -2.42 -2.82 -33.34
C GLY A 16 -1.02 -2.30 -33.06
N LEU A 17 -0.76 -1.99 -31.81
CA LEU A 17 0.56 -1.61 -31.31
C LEU A 17 1.62 -2.59 -31.87
N ASN A 18 2.46 -2.08 -32.79
CA ASN A 18 3.58 -2.80 -33.40
C ASN A 18 4.72 -3.00 -32.39
N ILE A 19 4.43 -3.50 -31.18
CA ILE A 19 5.44 -3.76 -30.13
C ILE A 19 6.46 -4.80 -30.62
N PHE A 20 6.05 -5.67 -31.55
CA PHE A 20 6.89 -6.74 -32.12
C PHE A 20 7.74 -6.32 -33.34
N LYS A 21 7.78 -5.04 -33.71
CA LYS A 21 8.68 -4.53 -34.77
C LYS A 21 9.91 -3.79 -34.24
N SER A 22 10.13 -3.75 -32.93
CA SER A 22 11.33 -3.12 -32.39
C SER A 22 12.58 -3.92 -32.79
N SER A 23 13.69 -3.23 -33.01
CA SER A 23 15.01 -3.86 -33.22
C SER A 23 15.37 -4.85 -32.11
N ALA A 24 14.89 -4.60 -30.89
CA ALA A 24 15.08 -5.49 -29.74
C ALA A 24 14.42 -6.88 -29.92
N TYR A 25 13.27 -6.98 -30.62
CA TYR A 25 12.68 -8.28 -30.92
C TYR A 25 13.45 -9.05 -32.02
N LYS A 26 14.06 -8.32 -32.97
CA LYS A 26 15.00 -8.92 -33.95
C LYS A 26 16.30 -9.38 -33.28
N GLU A 27 16.74 -8.68 -32.25
CA GLU A 27 17.90 -9.05 -31.42
C GLU A 27 17.64 -10.36 -30.67
N HIS A 28 16.42 -10.53 -30.14
CA HIS A 28 15.97 -11.75 -29.46
C HIS A 28 15.76 -12.96 -30.39
N GLN A 29 15.60 -12.75 -31.71
CA GLN A 29 15.64 -13.83 -32.71
C GLN A 29 17.05 -14.17 -33.19
N ARG A 30 18.04 -13.29 -32.97
CA ARG A 30 19.45 -13.55 -33.31
C ARG A 30 20.15 -14.41 -32.28
N THR A 31 19.75 -14.35 -31.02
CA THR A 31 20.34 -15.10 -29.90
C THR A 31 20.29 -16.63 -30.08
N PRO A 32 19.18 -17.26 -30.52
CA PRO A 32 19.15 -18.70 -30.79
C PRO A 32 20.08 -19.14 -31.94
N MET A 33 20.14 -18.34 -33.01
CA MET A 33 21.06 -18.61 -34.12
C MET A 33 22.53 -18.42 -33.70
N ALA A 34 22.81 -17.43 -32.85
CA ALA A 34 24.13 -17.23 -32.27
C ALA A 34 24.52 -18.40 -31.33
N GLN A 35 23.59 -18.88 -30.50
CA GLN A 35 23.81 -20.07 -29.65
C GLN A 35 24.16 -21.30 -30.50
N ILE A 36 23.38 -21.59 -31.55
CA ILE A 36 23.64 -22.71 -32.46
C ILE A 36 24.99 -22.51 -33.15
N PHE A 37 25.28 -21.32 -33.67
CA PHE A 37 26.55 -21.01 -34.33
C PHE A 37 27.76 -21.24 -33.40
N TRP A 38 27.71 -20.76 -32.16
CA TRP A 38 28.79 -20.91 -31.19
C TRP A 38 28.93 -22.34 -30.69
N SER A 39 27.83 -23.07 -30.48
CA SER A 39 27.86 -24.49 -30.14
C SER A 39 28.52 -25.32 -31.25
N LEU A 40 28.15 -25.08 -32.50
CA LEU A 40 28.74 -25.75 -33.66
C LEU A 40 30.23 -25.40 -33.81
N ARG A 41 30.60 -24.13 -33.61
CA ARG A 41 31.99 -23.66 -33.69
C ARG A 41 32.87 -24.35 -32.64
N TRP A 42 32.41 -24.45 -31.40
CA TRP A 42 33.15 -25.15 -30.34
C TRP A 42 33.20 -26.65 -30.56
N ALA A 43 32.11 -27.27 -31.00
CA ALA A 43 32.09 -28.69 -31.37
C ALA A 43 33.11 -29.00 -32.49
N VAL A 44 33.17 -28.16 -33.53
CA VAL A 44 34.16 -28.26 -34.62
C VAL A 44 35.58 -28.03 -34.09
N GLY A 45 35.79 -27.04 -33.22
CA GLY A 45 37.10 -26.78 -32.60
C GLY A 45 37.61 -27.96 -31.77
N ILE A 46 36.75 -28.53 -30.91
CA ILE A 46 37.06 -29.71 -30.11
C ILE A 46 37.37 -30.91 -31.02
N TRP A 47 36.60 -31.10 -32.10
CA TRP A 47 36.85 -32.16 -33.07
C TRP A 47 38.21 -32.02 -33.75
N LEU A 48 38.58 -30.81 -34.21
CA LEU A 48 39.88 -30.55 -34.83
C LEU A 48 41.06 -30.80 -33.87
N VAL A 49 40.93 -30.37 -32.61
CA VAL A 49 41.95 -30.63 -31.57
C VAL A 49 42.08 -32.13 -31.32
N CYS A 50 40.96 -32.87 -31.23
CA CYS A 50 40.98 -34.31 -31.03
C CYS A 50 41.55 -35.06 -32.25
N ALA A 51 41.26 -34.61 -33.48
CA ALA A 51 41.83 -35.18 -34.70
C ALA A 51 43.35 -34.96 -34.80
N ALA A 52 43.85 -33.78 -34.38
CA ALA A 52 45.28 -33.51 -34.27
C ALA A 52 45.92 -34.39 -33.18
N ALA A 53 45.29 -34.50 -32.01
CA ALA A 53 45.75 -35.37 -30.92
C ALA A 53 45.77 -36.86 -31.34
N PHE A 54 44.75 -37.31 -32.08
CA PHE A 54 44.70 -38.66 -32.68
C PHE A 54 45.88 -38.89 -33.62
N SER A 55 46.18 -37.92 -34.49
CA SER A 55 47.31 -38.02 -35.43
C SER A 55 48.64 -38.10 -34.69
N LEU A 56 48.84 -37.26 -33.68
CA LEU A 56 50.07 -37.26 -32.87
C LEU A 56 50.20 -38.49 -31.98
N SER A 57 49.09 -39.13 -31.60
CA SER A 57 49.10 -40.33 -30.76
C SER A 57 49.82 -41.52 -31.40
N PHE A 58 49.88 -41.60 -32.74
CA PHE A 58 50.65 -42.63 -33.45
C PHE A 58 52.16 -42.50 -33.21
N ILE A 59 52.65 -41.27 -33.01
CA ILE A 59 54.06 -41.03 -32.63
C ILE A 59 54.31 -41.56 -31.24
N ILE A 60 53.36 -41.30 -30.32
CA ILE A 60 53.44 -41.78 -28.94
C ILE A 60 53.39 -43.31 -28.93
N GLU A 61 52.48 -43.95 -29.67
CA GLU A 61 52.41 -45.41 -29.84
C GLU A 61 53.75 -45.95 -30.37
N HIS A 62 54.32 -45.34 -31.42
CA HIS A 62 55.56 -45.80 -32.03
C HIS A 62 56.75 -45.70 -31.07
N ILE A 63 56.90 -44.57 -30.38
CA ILE A 63 57.97 -44.37 -29.39
C ILE A 63 57.79 -45.34 -28.22
N TRP A 64 56.56 -45.54 -27.74
CA TRP A 64 56.29 -46.45 -26.63
C TRP A 64 56.61 -47.89 -27.00
N ARG A 65 56.33 -48.28 -28.26
CA ARG A 65 56.54 -49.65 -28.75
C ARG A 65 57.98 -49.99 -29.06
N TYR A 66 58.70 -49.08 -29.72
CA TYR A 66 60.05 -49.35 -30.22
C TYR A 66 61.15 -48.68 -29.39
N GLY A 67 60.77 -47.91 -28.37
CA GLY A 67 61.67 -47.13 -27.54
C GLY A 67 62.20 -45.89 -28.25
N TRP A 68 62.94 -45.08 -27.48
CA TRP A 68 63.58 -43.88 -27.99
C TRP A 68 64.92 -44.23 -28.65
N SER A 69 64.99 -44.18 -29.98
CA SER A 69 66.20 -44.49 -30.76
C SER A 69 66.36 -43.54 -31.95
N PRO A 70 67.56 -43.45 -32.57
CA PRO A 70 67.75 -42.69 -33.82
C PRO A 70 66.81 -43.14 -34.96
N ALA A 71 66.44 -44.43 -34.98
CA ALA A 71 65.47 -44.97 -35.92
C ALA A 71 64.06 -44.43 -35.65
N SER A 72 63.61 -44.40 -34.39
CA SER A 72 62.33 -43.83 -33.99
C SER A 72 62.25 -42.32 -34.28
N LEU A 73 63.36 -41.59 -34.13
CA LEU A 73 63.46 -40.18 -34.47
C LEU A 73 63.34 -39.94 -35.98
N THR A 74 63.99 -40.79 -36.78
CA THR A 74 63.91 -40.75 -38.24
C THR A 74 62.50 -41.06 -38.72
N TRP A 75 61.86 -42.10 -38.15
CA TRP A 75 60.47 -42.45 -38.44
C TRP A 75 59.52 -41.31 -38.08
N THR A 76 59.66 -40.71 -36.90
CA THR A 76 58.81 -39.59 -36.45
C THR A 76 58.93 -38.39 -37.39
N ARG A 77 60.15 -38.07 -37.84
CA ARG A 77 60.38 -36.99 -38.80
C ARG A 77 59.72 -37.28 -40.15
N VAL A 78 59.84 -38.50 -40.68
CA VAL A 78 59.19 -38.91 -41.93
C VAL A 78 57.67 -38.90 -41.78
N TYR A 79 57.14 -39.38 -40.66
CA TYR A 79 55.71 -39.39 -40.34
C TYR A 79 55.14 -37.97 -40.31
N LEU A 80 55.77 -37.05 -39.57
CA LEU A 80 55.34 -35.65 -39.50
C LEU A 80 55.44 -34.95 -40.86
N MET A 81 56.49 -35.22 -41.63
CA MET A 81 56.64 -34.63 -42.97
C MET A 81 55.53 -35.13 -43.90
N ASN A 82 55.24 -36.44 -43.89
CA ASN A 82 54.15 -37.03 -44.68
C ASN A 82 52.78 -36.54 -44.23
N MET A 83 52.56 -36.37 -42.93
CA MET A 83 51.33 -35.81 -42.37
C MET A 83 51.09 -34.39 -42.89
N LEU A 84 52.12 -33.56 -42.92
CA LEU A 84 52.03 -32.18 -43.41
C LEU A 84 51.88 -32.10 -44.94
N THR A 85 52.65 -32.88 -45.70
CA THR A 85 52.63 -32.82 -47.17
C THR A 85 51.36 -33.43 -47.76
N SER A 86 50.76 -34.43 -47.10
CA SER A 86 49.53 -35.08 -47.55
C SER A 86 48.24 -34.44 -47.00
N GLY A 87 48.34 -33.37 -46.21
CA GLY A 87 47.19 -32.76 -45.54
C GLY A 87 46.48 -33.70 -44.56
N GLY A 88 47.22 -34.63 -43.94
CA GLY A 88 46.69 -35.61 -42.98
C GLY A 88 46.23 -36.94 -43.58
N MET A 89 46.21 -37.09 -44.92
CA MET A 89 45.79 -38.34 -45.56
C MET A 89 46.71 -39.53 -45.23
N SER A 90 47.99 -39.28 -44.94
CA SER A 90 48.92 -40.32 -44.48
C SER A 90 48.53 -40.90 -43.12
N VAL A 91 47.87 -40.12 -42.25
CA VAL A 91 47.38 -40.60 -40.95
C VAL A 91 46.22 -41.56 -41.15
N ILE A 92 45.32 -41.27 -42.08
CA ILE A 92 44.19 -42.13 -42.42
C ILE A 92 44.68 -43.46 -42.99
N ALA A 93 45.75 -43.44 -43.79
CA ALA A 93 46.37 -44.64 -44.34
C ALA A 93 46.96 -45.57 -43.26
N GLU A 94 47.30 -45.06 -42.07
CA GLU A 94 47.77 -45.86 -40.94
C GLU A 94 46.64 -46.57 -40.19
N ILE A 95 45.39 -46.09 -40.31
CA ILE A 95 44.24 -46.60 -39.55
C ILE A 95 43.99 -48.09 -39.81
N PRO A 96 43.92 -48.61 -41.05
CA PRO A 96 43.66 -50.04 -41.29
C PRO A 96 44.72 -50.94 -40.64
N ALA A 97 45.98 -50.52 -40.73
CA ALA A 97 47.09 -51.25 -40.13
C ALA A 97 47.03 -51.17 -38.59
N TRP A 98 46.69 -50.02 -38.03
CA TRP A 98 46.47 -49.84 -36.59
C TRP A 98 45.28 -50.66 -36.07
N VAL A 99 44.15 -50.67 -36.77
CA VAL A 99 42.96 -51.46 -36.41
C VAL A 99 43.29 -52.95 -36.44
N SER A 100 43.97 -53.42 -37.50
CA SER A 100 44.43 -54.81 -37.59
C SER A 100 45.36 -55.16 -36.43
N ARG A 101 46.31 -54.28 -36.07
CA ARG A 101 47.20 -54.48 -34.92
C ARG A 101 46.43 -54.52 -33.60
N SER A 102 45.46 -53.63 -33.42
CA SER A 102 44.65 -53.52 -32.20
C SER A 102 43.73 -54.73 -31.98
N LEU A 103 43.25 -55.35 -33.07
CA LEU A 103 42.41 -56.54 -33.01
C LEU A 103 43.22 -57.85 -32.91
N MET A 104 44.39 -57.92 -33.53
CA MET A 104 45.20 -59.14 -33.60
C MET A 104 46.29 -59.25 -32.53
N ARG A 105 46.71 -58.14 -31.91
CA ARG A 105 47.70 -58.12 -30.82
C ARG A 105 47.16 -57.35 -29.62
N THR A 106 47.11 -58.00 -28.46
CA THR A 106 46.65 -57.40 -27.20
C THR A 106 47.77 -56.64 -26.48
N ASP A 107 48.48 -55.76 -27.19
CA ASP A 107 49.49 -54.89 -26.59
C ASP A 107 48.77 -53.62 -26.08
N ILE A 108 48.92 -53.26 -24.80
CA ILE A 108 48.24 -52.08 -24.21
C ILE A 108 48.54 -50.76 -24.94
N MET A 109 49.70 -50.68 -25.60
CA MET A 109 50.17 -49.51 -26.33
C MET A 109 49.29 -49.16 -27.54
N CYS A 110 48.61 -50.14 -28.15
CA CYS A 110 47.73 -49.91 -29.30
C CYS A 110 46.45 -49.15 -28.95
N ILE A 111 46.16 -48.94 -27.65
CA ILE A 111 45.03 -48.12 -27.17
C ILE A 111 45.35 -46.62 -27.24
N THR A 112 46.62 -46.22 -27.39
CA THR A 112 47.03 -44.80 -27.36
C THR A 112 46.24 -43.92 -28.34
N PRO A 113 45.99 -44.34 -29.59
CA PRO A 113 45.13 -43.57 -30.50
C PRO A 113 43.64 -43.58 -30.15
N LEU A 114 43.17 -44.46 -29.26
CA LEU A 114 41.79 -44.44 -28.78
C LEU A 114 41.53 -43.33 -27.75
N LEU A 115 42.55 -42.90 -26.98
CA LEU A 115 42.39 -41.94 -25.89
C LEU A 115 41.82 -40.59 -26.34
N PRO A 116 42.30 -39.95 -27.43
CA PRO A 116 41.71 -38.72 -27.94
C PRO A 116 40.25 -38.89 -28.42
N ILE A 117 39.88 -40.08 -28.90
CA ILE A 117 38.51 -40.38 -29.34
C ILE A 117 37.57 -40.51 -28.13
N ILE A 118 38.01 -41.20 -27.07
CA ILE A 118 37.26 -41.29 -25.81
C ILE A 118 37.13 -39.90 -25.18
N ALA A 119 38.22 -39.12 -25.19
CA ALA A 119 38.23 -37.75 -24.68
C ALA A 119 37.27 -36.86 -25.49
N TYR A 120 37.23 -36.99 -26.83
CA TYR A 120 36.24 -36.31 -27.67
C TYR A 120 34.81 -36.68 -27.28
N TYR A 121 34.52 -37.97 -27.10
CA TYR A 121 33.18 -38.42 -26.73
C TYR A 121 32.74 -37.83 -25.38
N LEU A 122 33.62 -37.83 -24.37
CA LEU A 122 33.33 -37.24 -23.06
C LEU A 122 33.21 -35.72 -23.09
N MET A 123 33.98 -35.03 -23.95
CA MET A 123 33.98 -33.57 -24.04
C MET A 123 32.87 -33.00 -24.93
N ALA A 124 32.42 -33.76 -25.93
CA ALA A 124 31.39 -33.35 -26.88
C ALA A 124 29.96 -33.52 -26.32
N ASP A 125 29.75 -34.44 -25.36
CA ASP A 125 28.43 -34.82 -24.84
C ASP A 125 27.86 -33.83 -23.79
N ASN A 126 27.95 -32.53 -24.06
CA ASN A 126 27.16 -31.45 -23.41
C ASN A 126 27.71 -30.78 -22.14
N THR A 127 29.01 -30.88 -21.82
CA THR A 127 29.59 -30.12 -20.68
C THR A 127 30.42 -28.92 -21.14
N LEU A 128 31.39 -29.11 -22.04
CA LEU A 128 32.32 -28.04 -22.45
C LEU A 128 31.76 -27.11 -23.52
N VAL A 129 30.99 -27.64 -24.48
CA VAL A 129 30.41 -26.82 -25.57
C VAL A 129 29.46 -25.77 -25.01
N ASP A 130 28.67 -26.12 -23.99
CA ASP A 130 27.73 -25.20 -23.34
C ASP A 130 28.42 -24.26 -22.35
N GLU A 131 29.50 -24.69 -21.69
CA GLU A 131 30.26 -23.86 -20.76
C GLU A 131 31.08 -22.76 -21.47
N PHE A 132 31.60 -23.04 -22.66
CA PHE A 132 32.30 -22.05 -23.49
C PHE A 132 31.39 -21.29 -24.46
N ASN A 133 30.08 -21.59 -24.50
CA ASN A 133 29.13 -20.82 -25.29
C ASN A 133 28.76 -19.53 -24.54
N PRO A 134 29.20 -18.34 -25.00
CA PRO A 134 28.88 -17.08 -24.32
C PRO A 134 27.38 -16.76 -24.30
N TYR A 135 26.57 -17.53 -25.04
CA TYR A 135 25.12 -17.43 -25.06
C TYR A 135 24.42 -18.64 -24.42
N GLY A 136 25.14 -19.64 -23.88
CA GLY A 136 24.58 -20.93 -23.44
C GLY A 136 23.81 -20.90 -22.11
N LYS A 137 23.99 -19.86 -21.28
CA LYS A 137 23.39 -19.76 -19.94
C LYS A 137 22.70 -18.41 -19.71
N ASP A 138 21.75 -18.05 -20.55
CA ASP A 138 20.79 -17.00 -20.17
C ASP A 138 19.68 -17.63 -19.31
N LYS A 139 19.73 -17.38 -17.99
CA LYS A 139 18.70 -17.83 -17.03
C LYS A 139 17.30 -17.27 -17.34
N PHE A 140 17.18 -16.27 -18.22
CA PHE A 140 15.92 -15.70 -18.68
C PHE A 140 15.41 -16.29 -20.01
N ALA A 141 16.17 -17.20 -20.65
CA ALA A 141 15.78 -17.81 -21.93
C ALA A 141 14.81 -18.99 -21.80
N GLU A 142 14.62 -19.55 -20.59
CA GLU A 142 13.52 -20.49 -20.34
C GLU A 142 12.19 -19.73 -20.43
N LYS A 143 11.60 -19.73 -21.64
CA LYS A 143 10.22 -19.30 -21.87
C LYS A 143 9.27 -20.27 -21.18
N SER A 144 9.04 -20.06 -19.89
CA SER A 144 7.99 -20.75 -19.12
C SER A 144 6.59 -20.16 -19.39
N SER A 145 6.47 -19.07 -20.16
CA SER A 145 5.18 -18.44 -20.47
C SER A 145 4.64 -18.86 -21.84
N ASN A 146 3.56 -19.65 -21.81
CA ASN A 146 2.76 -19.99 -22.99
C ASN A 146 1.55 -19.06 -23.11
N LYS A 147 1.03 -18.89 -24.34
CA LYS A 147 -0.27 -18.22 -24.53
C LYS A 147 -1.36 -19.12 -23.94
N ALA A 148 -2.18 -18.56 -23.05
CA ALA A 148 -3.27 -19.29 -22.43
C ALA A 148 -4.29 -19.78 -23.48
N SER A 149 -4.60 -21.07 -23.44
CA SER A 149 -5.70 -21.69 -24.16
C SER A 149 -7.03 -21.45 -23.42
N LYS A 150 -8.16 -21.85 -24.02
CA LYS A 150 -9.46 -21.80 -23.35
C LYS A 150 -9.47 -22.68 -22.08
N GLU A 151 -8.85 -23.84 -22.16
CA GLU A 151 -8.76 -24.80 -21.06
C GLU A 151 -7.94 -24.23 -19.90
N ASP A 152 -6.84 -23.52 -20.20
CA ASP A 152 -6.04 -22.84 -19.16
C ASP A 152 -6.86 -21.76 -18.44
N ILE A 153 -7.61 -20.94 -19.18
CA ILE A 153 -8.45 -19.89 -18.62
C ILE A 153 -9.57 -20.47 -17.75
N GLU A 154 -10.18 -21.58 -18.20
CA GLU A 154 -11.20 -22.31 -17.43
C GLU A 154 -10.61 -22.91 -16.15
N LYS A 155 -9.42 -23.52 -16.25
CA LYS A 155 -8.68 -24.07 -15.10
C LYS A 155 -8.28 -22.99 -14.09
N MET A 156 -7.96 -21.78 -14.56
CA MET A 156 -7.69 -20.61 -13.71
C MET A 156 -8.95 -19.96 -13.12
N GLY A 157 -10.16 -20.40 -13.51
CA GLY A 157 -11.42 -19.87 -12.98
C GLY A 157 -11.79 -18.46 -13.44
N LEU A 158 -11.06 -17.87 -14.40
CA LEU A 158 -11.21 -16.45 -14.78
C LEU A 158 -12.53 -16.11 -15.47
N LEU A 159 -13.25 -17.11 -16.01
CA LEU A 159 -14.56 -16.90 -16.63
C LEU A 159 -15.70 -16.75 -15.61
N GLY A 160 -15.47 -17.17 -14.37
CA GLY A 160 -16.43 -17.09 -13.26
C GLY A 160 -15.99 -16.13 -12.15
N GLY A 161 -14.94 -15.33 -12.39
CA GLY A 161 -14.48 -14.34 -11.44
C GLY A 161 -15.55 -13.29 -11.14
N PHE A 162 -15.47 -12.68 -9.97
CA PHE A 162 -16.46 -11.71 -9.48
C PHE A 162 -15.86 -10.32 -9.22
N MET A 163 -14.54 -10.18 -9.35
CA MET A 163 -13.80 -8.96 -9.03
C MET A 163 -12.82 -8.64 -10.16
N MET A 164 -12.67 -7.36 -10.50
CA MET A 164 -11.71 -6.81 -11.47
C MET A 164 -11.67 -7.48 -12.86
N VAL A 165 -11.97 -6.72 -13.90
CA VAL A 165 -11.84 -7.19 -15.29
C VAL A 165 -10.38 -7.07 -15.75
N LEU A 166 -9.74 -8.18 -16.07
CA LEU A 166 -8.39 -8.26 -16.63
C LEU A 166 -8.36 -8.05 -18.15
N GLY A 167 -9.46 -8.38 -18.82
CA GLY A 167 -9.59 -8.30 -20.27
C GLY A 167 -10.77 -9.12 -20.78
N TYR A 168 -10.76 -9.46 -22.07
CA TYR A 168 -11.84 -10.24 -22.68
C TYR A 168 -11.29 -11.42 -23.49
N PHE A 169 -11.88 -12.58 -23.30
CA PHE A 169 -11.66 -13.75 -24.16
C PHE A 169 -12.91 -14.04 -24.98
N LYS A 170 -12.83 -13.89 -26.31
CA LYS A 170 -13.92 -14.16 -27.26
C LYS A 170 -15.28 -13.56 -26.83
N LYS A 171 -15.25 -12.32 -26.28
CA LYS A 171 -16.38 -11.53 -25.73
C LYS A 171 -16.81 -11.82 -24.29
N LYS A 172 -16.22 -12.80 -23.61
CA LYS A 172 -16.45 -12.98 -22.16
C LYS A 172 -15.40 -12.18 -21.37
N PRO A 173 -15.79 -11.40 -20.36
CA PRO A 173 -14.82 -10.77 -19.48
C PRO A 173 -14.02 -11.86 -18.74
N LEU A 174 -12.72 -11.64 -18.63
CA LEU A 174 -11.85 -12.41 -17.74
C LEU A 174 -11.75 -11.62 -16.45
N MET A 175 -12.20 -12.21 -15.35
CA MET A 175 -12.31 -11.56 -14.06
C MET A 175 -11.51 -12.34 -13.03
N MET A 176 -10.97 -11.64 -12.04
CA MET A 176 -10.33 -12.29 -10.90
C MET A 176 -11.38 -12.97 -10.03
N ASN A 177 -11.04 -14.17 -9.58
CA ASN A 177 -11.82 -15.01 -8.68
C ASN A 177 -11.36 -14.88 -7.21
N GLU A 178 -10.33 -14.08 -6.95
CA GLU A 178 -9.75 -13.85 -5.63
C GLU A 178 -9.61 -12.34 -5.37
N CYS A 179 -9.60 -11.95 -4.10
CA CYS A 179 -9.43 -10.56 -3.66
C CYS A 179 -7.94 -10.17 -3.64
N LEU A 180 -7.24 -10.38 -4.74
CA LEU A 180 -5.83 -9.98 -4.90
C LEU A 180 -5.73 -8.60 -5.55
N SER A 181 -4.62 -7.92 -5.29
CA SER A 181 -4.28 -6.64 -5.91
C SER A 181 -3.70 -6.85 -7.31
N ALA A 182 -4.01 -5.93 -8.23
CA ALA A 182 -3.40 -5.92 -9.56
C ALA A 182 -2.91 -4.52 -9.93
N LEU A 183 -1.72 -4.46 -10.54
CA LEU A 183 -1.12 -3.23 -11.02
C LEU A 183 -1.28 -3.13 -12.55
N CYS A 184 -2.04 -2.14 -13.01
CA CYS A 184 -2.17 -1.84 -14.44
C CYS A 184 -1.15 -0.77 -14.85
N VAL A 185 -0.08 -1.18 -15.54
CA VAL A 185 0.93 -0.25 -16.09
C VAL A 185 0.59 0.07 -17.55
N ALA A 186 0.16 1.30 -17.80
CA ALA A 186 -0.31 1.73 -19.11
C ALA A 186 0.03 3.22 -19.36
N PRO A 187 0.75 3.56 -20.45
CA PRO A 187 1.00 4.95 -20.84
C PRO A 187 -0.31 5.74 -21.11
N PRO A 188 -0.30 7.08 -21.00
CA PRO A 188 -1.45 7.89 -21.38
C PRO A 188 -1.96 7.59 -22.79
N GLY A 189 -3.29 7.56 -22.97
CA GLY A 189 -3.93 7.32 -24.27
C GLY A 189 -3.95 5.86 -24.76
N THR A 190 -3.38 4.91 -24.01
CA THR A 190 -3.37 3.48 -24.39
C THR A 190 -4.67 2.73 -24.08
N GLY A 191 -5.62 3.41 -23.44
CA GLY A 191 -6.95 2.87 -23.18
C GLY A 191 -7.11 2.17 -21.83
N LYS A 192 -6.25 2.40 -20.82
CA LYS A 192 -6.41 1.84 -19.45
C LYS A 192 -7.84 1.99 -18.91
N THR A 193 -8.40 3.20 -19.07
CA THR A 193 -9.70 3.55 -18.52
C THR A 193 -10.82 2.82 -19.24
N GLN A 194 -10.73 2.72 -20.57
CA GLN A 194 -11.73 2.06 -21.42
C GLN A 194 -11.61 0.54 -21.40
N GLY A 195 -10.41 0.01 -21.19
CA GLY A 195 -10.10 -1.42 -21.31
C GLY A 195 -10.15 -2.19 -20.00
N VAL A 196 -9.94 -1.54 -18.86
CA VAL A 196 -9.86 -2.17 -17.53
C VAL A 196 -10.80 -1.49 -16.54
N VAL A 197 -10.69 -0.17 -16.37
CA VAL A 197 -11.41 0.58 -15.31
C VAL A 197 -12.94 0.55 -15.53
N PHE A 198 -13.43 1.04 -16.66
CA PHE A 198 -14.87 1.02 -16.97
C PHE A 198 -15.45 -0.39 -16.99
N PRO A 199 -14.85 -1.38 -17.68
CA PRO A 199 -15.30 -2.77 -17.60
C PRO A 199 -15.41 -3.28 -16.16
N THR A 200 -14.43 -2.97 -15.30
CA THR A 200 -14.46 -3.36 -13.90
C THR A 200 -15.65 -2.73 -13.15
N ILE A 201 -15.91 -1.43 -13.34
CA ILE A 201 -17.04 -0.74 -12.69
C ILE A 201 -18.40 -1.29 -13.16
N PHE A 202 -18.52 -1.64 -14.45
CA PHE A 202 -19.78 -2.09 -15.04
C PHE A 202 -20.09 -3.58 -14.82
N GLU A 203 -19.07 -4.44 -14.77
CA GLU A 203 -19.26 -5.90 -14.64
C GLU A 203 -19.33 -6.35 -13.17
N CYS A 204 -18.67 -5.67 -12.23
CA CYS A 204 -18.64 -6.10 -10.82
C CYS A 204 -19.85 -5.53 -10.03
N ASN A 205 -21.02 -6.15 -10.20
CA ASN A 205 -22.27 -5.66 -9.58
C ASN A 205 -22.48 -6.13 -8.14
N ASN A 206 -21.79 -7.19 -7.70
CA ASN A 206 -21.96 -7.80 -6.38
C ASN A 206 -20.87 -7.41 -5.38
N ILE A 207 -20.22 -6.27 -5.59
CA ILE A 207 -19.16 -5.75 -4.74
C ILE A 207 -19.34 -4.24 -4.55
N SER A 208 -18.92 -3.75 -3.38
CA SER A 208 -18.79 -2.32 -3.13
C SER A 208 -17.50 -1.79 -3.76
N MET A 209 -17.45 -0.50 -4.06
CA MET A 209 -16.33 0.12 -4.77
C MET A 209 -15.93 1.45 -4.16
N ILE A 210 -14.63 1.68 -4.06
CA ILE A 210 -14.03 3.01 -3.85
C ILE A 210 -13.27 3.37 -5.13
N ILE A 211 -13.62 4.48 -5.75
CA ILE A 211 -13.08 4.88 -7.04
C ILE A 211 -12.38 6.23 -6.88
N ASN A 212 -11.06 6.27 -7.05
CA ASN A 212 -10.32 7.52 -7.13
C ASN A 212 -10.54 8.14 -8.53
N ASP A 213 -11.21 9.29 -8.60
CA ASP A 213 -11.57 9.94 -9.87
C ASP A 213 -11.20 11.43 -9.86
N PRO A 214 -9.93 11.75 -10.14
CA PRO A 214 -9.46 13.14 -10.11
C PRO A 214 -9.92 13.99 -11.31
N LYS A 215 -10.47 13.38 -12.37
CA LYS A 215 -10.91 14.05 -13.62
C LYS A 215 -12.43 14.02 -13.83
N PRO A 216 -13.19 13.89 -12.73
CA PRO A 216 -14.57 13.40 -12.63
C PRO A 216 -15.13 12.54 -13.79
N GLU A 217 -14.30 11.83 -14.55
CA GLU A 217 -14.72 11.20 -15.80
C GLU A 217 -15.36 9.84 -15.57
N LEU A 218 -14.95 9.16 -14.49
CA LEU A 218 -15.49 7.87 -14.08
C LEU A 218 -16.87 8.08 -13.50
N TYR A 219 -17.01 9.04 -12.58
CA TYR A 219 -18.27 9.42 -11.97
C TYR A 219 -19.31 9.80 -13.03
N GLN A 220 -18.99 10.76 -13.91
CA GLN A 220 -19.93 11.26 -14.92
C GLN A 220 -20.47 10.16 -15.85
N LYS A 221 -19.66 9.14 -16.15
CA LYS A 221 -20.03 8.08 -17.11
C LYS A 221 -20.61 6.82 -16.46
N SER A 222 -20.34 6.57 -15.20
CA SER A 222 -20.71 5.29 -14.55
C SER A 222 -21.67 5.40 -13.37
N SER A 223 -21.77 6.57 -12.72
CA SER A 223 -22.63 6.77 -11.54
C SER A 223 -24.10 6.43 -11.80
N GLY A 224 -24.65 6.85 -12.94
CA GLY A 224 -26.03 6.56 -13.32
C GLY A 224 -26.33 5.06 -13.36
N TYR A 225 -25.45 4.26 -13.95
CA TYR A 225 -25.57 2.80 -13.93
C TYR A 225 -25.41 2.23 -12.51
N ARG A 226 -24.38 2.67 -11.77
CA ARG A 226 -24.15 2.20 -10.39
C ARG A 226 -25.33 2.51 -9.46
N SER A 227 -26.04 3.63 -9.68
CA SER A 227 -27.23 3.99 -8.91
C SER A 227 -28.40 3.01 -9.08
N THR A 228 -28.42 2.25 -10.19
CA THR A 228 -29.41 1.17 -10.39
C THR A 228 -29.08 -0.08 -9.57
N ILE A 229 -27.81 -0.25 -9.18
CA ILE A 229 -27.31 -1.39 -8.42
C ILE A 229 -27.38 -1.12 -6.92
N GLY A 230 -27.05 0.08 -6.48
CA GLY A 230 -27.04 0.44 -5.06
C GLY A 230 -26.72 1.92 -4.83
N PRO A 231 -26.57 2.34 -3.56
CA PRO A 231 -26.25 3.72 -3.22
C PRO A 231 -24.91 4.18 -3.83
N VAL A 232 -24.91 5.41 -4.33
CA VAL A 232 -23.72 6.04 -4.92
C VAL A 232 -23.45 7.36 -4.20
N PHE A 233 -22.20 7.54 -3.76
CA PHE A 233 -21.75 8.73 -3.06
C PHE A 233 -20.58 9.38 -3.79
N ILE A 234 -20.47 10.70 -3.66
CA ILE A 234 -19.31 11.46 -4.10
C ILE A 234 -18.67 12.08 -2.86
N MET A 235 -17.48 11.62 -2.50
CA MET A 235 -16.69 12.27 -1.47
C MET A 235 -15.91 13.41 -2.12
N ASN A 236 -16.25 14.66 -1.77
CA ASN A 236 -15.55 15.85 -2.24
C ASN A 236 -15.24 16.75 -1.05
N TRP A 237 -13.96 16.77 -0.65
CA TRP A 237 -13.48 17.51 0.52
C TRP A 237 -13.65 19.03 0.42
N ALA A 238 -13.70 19.57 -0.81
CA ALA A 238 -13.94 20.98 -1.07
C ALA A 238 -15.35 21.26 -1.61
N GLY A 239 -16.21 20.23 -1.66
CA GLY A 239 -17.57 20.33 -2.14
C GLY A 239 -18.41 21.20 -1.20
N GLN A 240 -19.15 22.15 -1.78
CA GLN A 240 -20.15 22.92 -1.06
C GLN A 240 -21.53 22.41 -1.43
N ASP A 241 -22.37 22.19 -0.43
CA ASP A 241 -23.77 21.81 -0.66
C ASP A 241 -24.50 22.94 -1.40
N ASP A 242 -25.34 22.56 -2.35
CA ASP A 242 -26.24 23.45 -3.06
C ASP A 242 -27.66 22.88 -2.92
N PRO A 243 -28.36 23.20 -1.80
CA PRO A 243 -29.71 22.71 -1.54
C PRO A 243 -30.70 23.06 -2.64
N ALA A 244 -30.52 24.22 -3.31
CA ALA A 244 -31.41 24.66 -4.38
C ALA A 244 -31.32 23.74 -5.62
N ARG A 245 -30.17 23.11 -5.83
CA ARG A 245 -29.97 22.09 -6.89
C ARG A 245 -30.03 20.66 -6.37
N GLY A 246 -30.30 20.46 -5.08
CA GLY A 246 -30.30 19.14 -4.44
C GLY A 246 -28.93 18.47 -4.40
N ILE A 247 -27.84 19.25 -4.42
CA ILE A 247 -26.48 18.73 -4.35
C ILE A 247 -26.04 18.69 -2.90
N TYR A 248 -25.76 17.50 -2.40
CA TYR A 248 -25.24 17.27 -1.05
C TYR A 248 -24.04 16.33 -1.14
N TYR A 249 -22.97 16.65 -0.41
CA TYR A 249 -21.80 15.79 -0.28
C TYR A 249 -21.79 15.12 1.10
N PRO A 250 -21.44 13.84 1.24
CA PRO A 250 -21.27 13.22 2.54
C PRO A 250 -20.14 13.89 3.33
N SER A 251 -20.29 13.95 4.66
CA SER A 251 -19.25 14.35 5.58
C SER A 251 -18.60 13.13 6.23
N TRP A 252 -17.30 13.22 6.48
CA TRP A 252 -16.54 12.21 7.20
C TRP A 252 -15.56 12.89 8.13
N ASN A 253 -15.73 12.66 9.43
CA ASN A 253 -14.88 13.13 10.49
C ASN A 253 -14.05 11.97 11.07
N PRO A 254 -12.72 11.97 10.92
CA PRO A 254 -11.87 10.92 11.44
C PRO A 254 -11.87 10.83 12.98
N LEU A 255 -12.28 11.89 13.69
CA LEU A 255 -12.35 11.92 15.15
C LEU A 255 -13.78 11.68 15.69
N SER A 256 -14.69 11.25 14.82
CA SER A 256 -16.07 10.94 15.21
C SER A 256 -16.12 9.74 16.16
N PRO A 257 -17.01 9.73 17.16
CA PRO A 257 -17.15 8.62 18.11
C PRO A 257 -17.38 7.24 17.45
N ASP A 258 -18.02 7.21 16.29
CA ASP A 258 -18.33 5.95 15.58
C ASP A 258 -17.10 5.33 14.87
N HIS A 259 -16.07 6.16 14.60
CA HIS A 259 -14.85 5.74 13.92
C HIS A 259 -13.70 5.49 14.90
N VAL A 260 -13.62 6.31 15.95
CA VAL A 260 -12.59 6.19 16.98
C VAL A 260 -12.82 4.92 17.80
N PRO A 261 -11.84 3.99 17.87
CA PRO A 261 -12.01 2.78 18.66
C PRO A 261 -12.26 3.09 20.15
N ALA A 262 -13.16 2.32 20.77
CA ALA A 262 -13.42 2.41 22.22
C ALA A 262 -12.27 1.81 23.05
N ASN A 263 -11.62 0.75 22.54
CA ASN A 263 -10.43 0.19 23.16
C ASN A 263 -9.25 1.18 23.05
N MET A 264 -8.61 1.48 24.18
CA MET A 264 -7.58 2.51 24.26
C MET A 264 -6.32 2.17 23.45
N GLU A 265 -5.87 0.91 23.43
CA GLU A 265 -4.68 0.50 22.67
C GLU A 265 -4.93 0.64 21.16
N GLN A 266 -6.12 0.24 20.70
CA GLN A 266 -6.52 0.42 19.31
C GLN A 266 -6.70 1.89 18.94
N ARG A 267 -7.22 2.70 19.88
CA ARG A 267 -7.36 4.15 19.72
C ARG A 267 -5.99 4.82 19.55
N ASP A 268 -4.99 4.42 20.33
CA ASP A 268 -3.63 4.94 20.20
C ASP A 268 -3.03 4.65 18.83
N LEU A 269 -3.18 3.42 18.32
CA LEU A 269 -2.72 3.03 16.99
C LEU A 269 -3.48 3.79 15.88
N TYR A 270 -4.79 3.96 16.03
CA TYR A 270 -5.62 4.72 15.11
C TYR A 270 -5.19 6.19 15.02
N VAL A 271 -4.94 6.84 16.17
CA VAL A 271 -4.43 8.21 16.24
C VAL A 271 -3.02 8.30 15.64
N ASP A 272 -2.14 7.33 15.91
CA ASP A 272 -0.79 7.32 15.34
C ASP A 272 -0.78 7.21 13.82
N SER A 273 -1.64 6.38 13.23
CA SER A 273 -1.78 6.30 11.78
C SER A 273 -2.20 7.65 11.17
N MET A 274 -3.12 8.37 11.82
CA MET A 274 -3.50 9.73 11.37
C MET A 274 -2.33 10.71 11.47
N CYS A 275 -1.65 10.75 12.62
CA CYS A 275 -0.54 11.67 12.86
C CYS A 275 0.61 11.43 11.88
N LYS A 276 0.91 10.17 11.54
CA LYS A 276 1.94 9.81 10.55
C LYS A 276 1.61 10.31 9.15
N VAL A 277 0.34 10.23 8.73
CA VAL A 277 -0.09 10.70 7.41
C VAL A 277 -0.10 12.24 7.34
N LEU A 278 -0.56 12.90 8.41
CA LEU A 278 -0.62 14.37 8.50
C LEU A 278 0.75 15.02 8.58
N ILE A 279 1.67 14.41 9.32
CA ILE A 279 3.04 14.91 9.51
C ILE A 279 3.97 13.88 8.89
N GLN A 280 4.33 14.11 7.62
CA GLN A 280 5.27 13.25 6.91
C GLN A 280 6.67 13.32 7.52
N GLU A 281 7.39 12.21 7.49
CA GLU A 281 8.75 12.16 8.00
C GLU A 281 9.71 12.87 7.04
N ASN A 282 10.43 13.86 7.57
CA ASN A 282 11.48 14.53 6.83
C ASN A 282 12.80 13.74 6.96
N THR A 283 13.43 13.40 5.84
CA THR A 283 14.69 12.64 5.81
C THR A 283 15.86 13.41 6.42
N GLN A 284 15.82 14.75 6.42
CA GLN A 284 16.91 15.59 6.94
C GLN A 284 16.82 15.81 8.46
N ASP A 285 15.62 16.07 8.98
CA ASP A 285 15.39 16.32 10.41
C ASP A 285 14.20 15.50 10.95
N PRO A 286 14.41 14.19 11.23
CA PRO A 286 13.36 13.31 11.73
C PRO A 286 12.82 13.73 13.09
N HIS A 287 13.64 14.41 13.90
CA HIS A 287 13.29 14.84 15.25
C HIS A 287 12.00 15.67 15.28
N TRP A 288 11.89 16.71 14.45
CA TRP A 288 10.71 17.58 14.39
C TRP A 288 9.46 16.85 13.92
N SER A 289 9.62 15.89 13.02
CA SER A 289 8.50 15.07 12.54
C SER A 289 7.98 14.18 13.67
N ASN A 290 8.88 13.58 14.45
CA ASN A 290 8.53 12.67 15.54
C ASN A 290 7.92 13.41 16.74
N THR A 291 8.53 14.51 17.18
CA THR A 291 7.98 15.33 18.27
C THR A 291 6.68 16.02 17.86
N GLY A 292 6.55 16.44 16.59
CA GLY A 292 5.30 16.95 16.02
C GLY A 292 4.18 15.89 16.03
N ARG A 293 4.47 14.64 15.63
CA ARG A 293 3.50 13.54 15.68
C ARG A 293 3.04 13.24 17.11
N ALA A 294 3.97 13.20 18.06
CA ALA A 294 3.69 12.94 19.46
C ALA A 294 2.82 14.06 20.08
N GLY A 295 3.19 15.33 19.83
CA GLY A 295 2.40 16.48 20.26
C GLY A 295 1.00 16.52 19.61
N LEU A 296 0.87 16.21 18.31
CA LEU A 296 -0.43 16.11 17.65
C LEU A 296 -1.28 14.97 18.23
N ALA A 297 -0.69 13.81 18.52
CA ALA A 297 -1.39 12.70 19.17
C ALA A 297 -1.93 13.14 20.54
N GLY A 298 -1.11 13.81 21.35
CA GLY A 298 -1.53 14.39 22.63
C GLY A 298 -2.73 15.33 22.52
N LEU A 299 -2.71 16.25 21.55
CA LEU A 299 -3.80 17.18 21.28
C LEU A 299 -5.08 16.47 20.81
N VAL A 300 -4.95 15.45 19.95
CA VAL A 300 -6.09 14.66 19.47
C VAL A 300 -6.74 13.88 20.61
N HIS A 301 -5.94 13.17 21.42
CA HIS A 301 -6.44 12.46 22.60
C HIS A 301 -7.10 13.39 23.61
N PHE A 302 -6.54 14.59 23.80
CA PHE A 302 -7.11 15.61 24.68
C PHE A 302 -8.49 16.05 24.20
N ILE A 303 -8.62 16.47 22.93
CA ILE A 303 -9.90 16.95 22.39
C ILE A 303 -10.95 15.84 22.30
N ILE A 304 -10.57 14.61 21.94
CA ILE A 304 -11.50 13.47 21.98
C ILE A 304 -12.03 13.27 23.40
N SER A 305 -11.13 13.14 24.39
CA SER A 305 -11.52 12.87 25.78
C SER A 305 -12.34 14.02 26.37
N LYS A 306 -11.96 15.27 26.09
CA LYS A 306 -12.67 16.48 26.53
C LYS A 306 -14.09 16.52 26.00
N VAL A 307 -14.28 16.27 24.70
CA VAL A 307 -15.62 16.24 24.09
C VAL A 307 -16.45 15.07 24.60
N GLU A 308 -15.87 13.86 24.74
CA GLU A 308 -16.55 12.69 25.31
C GLU A 308 -17.05 12.98 26.73
N ARG A 309 -16.20 13.55 27.58
CA ARG A 309 -16.51 13.86 28.98
C ARG A 309 -17.51 15.01 29.11
N ALA A 310 -17.37 16.07 28.31
CA ALA A 310 -18.29 17.20 28.34
C ALA A 310 -19.70 16.82 27.83
N LYS A 311 -19.80 15.98 26.80
CA LYS A 311 -21.10 15.43 26.35
C LYS A 311 -21.74 14.51 27.38
N ALA A 312 -20.94 13.68 28.06
CA ALA A 312 -21.43 12.83 29.14
C ALA A 312 -21.97 13.70 30.29
N ASP A 313 -21.27 14.78 30.63
CA ASP A 313 -21.71 15.73 31.65
C ASP A 313 -23.06 16.39 31.31
N ASP A 314 -23.19 16.93 30.08
CA ASP A 314 -24.44 17.50 29.59
C ASP A 314 -25.59 16.48 29.67
N TYR A 315 -25.32 15.22 29.32
CA TYR A 315 -26.31 14.14 29.36
C TYR A 315 -26.79 13.85 30.79
N PHE A 316 -25.87 13.60 31.73
CA PHE A 316 -26.24 13.27 33.11
C PHE A 316 -26.90 14.44 33.82
N TYR A 317 -26.36 15.65 33.66
CA TYR A 317 -26.92 16.84 34.29
C TYR A 317 -28.34 17.15 33.78
N ALA A 318 -28.58 17.01 32.48
CA ALA A 318 -29.91 17.19 31.90
C ALA A 318 -30.93 16.15 32.42
N ARG A 319 -30.51 14.88 32.55
CA ARG A 319 -31.38 13.80 33.06
C ARG A 319 -31.69 13.95 34.55
N LEU A 320 -30.72 14.37 35.36
CA LEU A 320 -30.93 14.67 36.78
C LEU A 320 -31.87 15.86 36.97
N THR A 321 -31.69 16.92 36.17
CA THR A 321 -32.52 18.14 36.27
C THR A 321 -33.96 17.90 35.78
N SER A 322 -34.14 17.07 34.75
CA SER A 322 -35.45 16.72 34.21
C SER A 322 -36.18 15.62 35.00
N GLY A 323 -35.52 14.99 35.97
CA GLY A 323 -36.07 13.86 36.74
C GLY A 323 -36.24 12.57 35.92
N THR A 324 -35.49 12.42 34.82
CA THR A 324 -35.52 11.24 33.95
C THR A 324 -34.34 10.29 34.18
N PHE A 325 -33.45 10.61 35.13
CA PHE A 325 -32.29 9.79 35.48
C PHE A 325 -32.70 8.41 36.01
N ASP A 326 -32.12 7.34 35.45
CA ASP A 326 -32.48 5.95 35.75
C ASP A 326 -31.30 5.12 36.31
N ALA A 327 -31.54 3.82 36.53
CA ALA A 327 -30.54 2.91 37.11
C ALA A 327 -29.39 2.59 36.15
N ASP A 328 -29.64 2.60 34.84
CA ASP A 328 -28.60 2.36 33.84
C ASP A 328 -27.69 3.59 33.76
N ASP A 329 -28.26 4.79 33.80
CA ASP A 329 -27.50 6.04 33.92
C ASP A 329 -26.62 6.05 35.19
N ALA A 330 -27.15 5.57 36.31
CA ALA A 330 -26.41 5.47 37.57
C ALA A 330 -25.21 4.51 37.48
N ALA A 331 -25.37 3.38 36.78
CA ALA A 331 -24.28 2.44 36.58
C ALA A 331 -23.16 3.06 35.73
N VAL A 332 -23.52 3.77 34.65
CA VAL A 332 -22.53 4.44 33.79
C VAL A 332 -21.86 5.62 34.52
N LEU A 333 -22.62 6.49 35.18
CA LEU A 333 -22.08 7.63 35.94
C LEU A 333 -21.14 7.17 37.07
N SER A 334 -21.42 6.02 37.68
CA SER A 334 -20.56 5.41 38.68
C SER A 334 -19.15 5.16 38.14
N ASP A 335 -19.01 4.67 36.91
CA ASP A 335 -17.70 4.44 36.28
C ASP A 335 -16.95 5.76 36.04
N TYR A 336 -17.67 6.84 35.68
CA TYR A 336 -17.08 8.17 35.56
C TYR A 336 -16.51 8.65 36.90
N TYR A 337 -17.27 8.58 37.99
CA TYR A 337 -16.78 8.99 39.31
C TYR A 337 -15.66 8.10 39.83
N LEU A 338 -15.73 6.79 39.62
CA LEU A 338 -14.65 5.87 39.99
C LEU A 338 -13.37 6.16 39.21
N SER A 339 -13.47 6.65 37.97
CA SER A 339 -12.29 7.07 37.21
C SER A 339 -11.65 8.36 37.74
N MET A 340 -12.43 9.25 38.37
CA MET A 340 -11.98 10.53 38.93
C MET A 340 -11.44 10.38 40.36
N MET A 341 -10.58 9.38 40.61
CA MET A 341 -10.14 8.97 41.96
C MET A 341 -9.46 10.07 42.78
N ASN A 342 -8.92 11.11 42.11
CA ASN A 342 -8.20 12.20 42.77
C ASN A 342 -9.12 13.32 43.27
N ASP A 343 -10.41 13.32 42.89
CA ASP A 343 -11.37 14.30 43.36
C ASP A 343 -12.16 13.78 44.57
N THR A 344 -11.97 14.46 45.70
CA THR A 344 -12.69 14.14 46.95
C THR A 344 -14.20 14.36 46.79
N ASN A 345 -14.62 15.31 45.97
CA ASN A 345 -16.03 15.59 45.72
C ASN A 345 -16.68 14.47 44.90
N ALA A 346 -15.98 13.95 43.88
CA ALA A 346 -16.45 12.82 43.10
C ALA A 346 -16.67 11.57 43.97
N TYR A 347 -15.81 11.32 44.96
CA TYR A 347 -16.02 10.24 45.94
C TYR A 347 -17.30 10.43 46.76
N ALA A 348 -17.56 11.65 47.24
CA ALA A 348 -18.79 11.96 47.98
C ALA A 348 -20.05 11.82 47.10
N ALA A 349 -19.98 12.29 45.85
CA ALA A 349 -21.05 12.15 44.87
C ALA A 349 -21.31 10.69 44.53
N GLN A 350 -20.27 9.87 44.39
CA GLN A 350 -20.40 8.43 44.18
C GLN A 350 -21.10 7.73 45.35
N ALA A 351 -20.77 8.11 46.58
CA ALA A 351 -21.46 7.58 47.76
C ALA A 351 -22.94 7.99 47.80
N ALA A 352 -23.27 9.21 47.36
CA ALA A 352 -24.66 9.67 47.23
C ALA A 352 -25.40 8.93 46.10
N LEU A 353 -24.73 8.67 44.98
CA LEU A 353 -25.26 7.91 43.85
C LEU A 353 -25.63 6.48 44.27
N GLN A 354 -24.76 5.79 45.00
CA GLN A 354 -25.02 4.44 45.51
C GLN A 354 -26.19 4.38 46.51
N ARG A 355 -26.47 5.47 47.23
CA ARG A 355 -27.62 5.56 48.13
C ARG A 355 -28.91 6.02 47.42
N GLY A 356 -28.84 6.38 46.14
CA GLY A 356 -29.98 6.95 45.40
C GLY A 356 -30.33 8.37 45.84
N GLU A 357 -29.38 9.10 46.43
CA GLU A 357 -29.55 10.47 46.95
C GLU A 357 -28.97 11.54 46.01
N LEU A 358 -28.40 11.13 44.87
CA LEU A 358 -27.83 12.05 43.90
C LEU A 358 -28.93 12.90 43.22
N ASN A 359 -28.70 14.19 43.13
CA ASN A 359 -29.58 15.19 42.53
C ASN A 359 -28.73 16.34 41.94
N ALA A 360 -29.38 17.30 41.27
CA ALA A 360 -28.66 18.40 40.61
C ALA A 360 -27.81 19.28 41.55
N MET A 361 -28.06 19.29 42.86
CA MET A 361 -27.33 20.12 43.83
C MET A 361 -26.07 19.45 44.38
N ASN A 362 -26.01 18.12 44.39
CA ASN A 362 -24.85 17.36 44.86
C ASN A 362 -24.15 16.58 43.72
N TYR A 363 -24.56 16.83 42.47
CA TYR A 363 -23.89 16.36 41.27
C TYR A 363 -22.52 17.02 41.14
N VAL A 364 -21.51 16.20 40.88
CA VAL A 364 -20.17 16.65 40.52
C VAL A 364 -20.01 16.48 39.02
N HIS A 365 -19.55 17.54 38.35
CA HIS A 365 -19.36 17.53 36.91
C HIS A 365 -18.27 16.53 36.50
N VAL A 366 -18.53 15.78 35.43
CA VAL A 366 -17.61 14.74 34.92
C VAL A 366 -16.85 15.17 33.67
N GLY A 367 -17.10 16.40 33.20
CA GLY A 367 -16.41 17.01 32.07
C GLY A 367 -16.75 18.50 31.96
N THR A 368 -16.11 19.19 31.01
CA THR A 368 -16.30 20.64 30.84
C THR A 368 -16.08 21.11 29.39
N TRP A 369 -16.93 22.03 28.95
CA TRP A 369 -16.77 22.79 27.71
C TRP A 369 -15.90 24.06 27.86
N GLU A 370 -15.35 24.30 29.06
CA GLU A 370 -14.52 25.48 29.32
C GLU A 370 -13.37 25.59 28.30
N ASN A 371 -13.10 26.82 27.87
CA ASN A 371 -12.11 27.19 26.85
C ASN A 371 -12.39 26.64 25.43
N ILE A 372 -13.45 25.85 25.21
CA ILE A 372 -13.87 25.48 23.85
C ILE A 372 -14.69 26.61 23.23
N PRO A 373 -14.39 27.04 22.00
CA PRO A 373 -15.17 28.08 21.35
C PRO A 373 -16.66 27.72 21.24
N PRO A 374 -17.60 28.66 21.45
CA PRO A 374 -19.04 28.37 21.49
C PRO A 374 -19.59 27.65 20.26
N ALA A 375 -19.00 27.86 19.08
CA ALA A 375 -19.41 27.20 17.83
C ALA A 375 -19.25 25.66 17.87
N TRP A 376 -18.46 25.14 18.80
CA TRP A 376 -18.12 23.73 18.93
C TRP A 376 -18.86 23.00 20.07
N ILE A 377 -19.52 23.74 20.96
CA ILE A 377 -20.26 23.14 22.08
C ILE A 377 -21.33 22.18 21.56
N GLY A 378 -21.35 20.95 22.09
CA GLY A 378 -22.25 19.87 21.66
C GLY A 378 -21.87 19.18 20.34
N ARG A 379 -20.86 19.68 19.60
CA ARG A 379 -20.39 19.05 18.35
C ARG A 379 -19.42 17.90 18.62
N GLU A 380 -19.16 17.09 17.60
CA GLU A 380 -18.12 16.06 17.66
C GLU A 380 -16.72 16.66 17.69
N ALA A 381 -15.79 15.96 18.34
CA ALA A 381 -14.37 16.26 18.27
C ALA A 381 -13.92 16.30 16.79
N SER A 382 -13.10 17.27 16.41
CA SER A 382 -12.60 17.39 15.04
C SER A 382 -11.26 18.13 15.00
N PHE A 383 -10.49 17.96 13.92
CA PHE A 383 -9.22 18.67 13.75
C PHE A 383 -9.40 20.20 13.71
N SER A 384 -10.51 20.67 13.14
CA SER A 384 -10.85 22.11 13.15
C SER A 384 -11.15 22.61 14.56
N MET A 385 -11.64 21.78 15.47
CA MET A 385 -11.84 22.15 16.87
C MET A 385 -10.50 22.38 17.58
N ILE A 386 -9.49 21.54 17.35
CA ILE A 386 -8.13 21.73 17.89
C ILE A 386 -7.57 23.08 17.45
N LEU A 387 -7.70 23.40 16.15
CA LEU A 387 -7.22 24.66 15.58
C LEU A 387 -7.92 25.88 16.19
N ASP A 388 -9.25 25.86 16.29
CA ASP A 388 -10.01 26.97 16.83
C ASP A 388 -9.77 27.14 18.33
N TRP A 389 -9.62 26.04 19.08
CA TRP A 389 -9.23 26.07 20.50
C TRP A 389 -7.88 26.75 20.69
N LEU A 390 -6.83 26.27 20.00
CA LEU A 390 -5.49 26.86 20.10
C LEU A 390 -5.48 28.35 19.72
N ASN A 391 -6.16 28.71 18.63
CA ASN A 391 -6.23 30.11 18.18
C ASN A 391 -6.99 30.99 19.18
N ALA A 392 -8.14 30.53 19.69
CA ALA A 392 -8.93 31.29 20.65
C ALA A 392 -8.19 31.47 21.98
N SER A 393 -7.53 30.41 22.48
CA SER A 393 -6.69 30.48 23.67
C SER A 393 -5.53 31.46 23.48
N GLN A 394 -4.81 31.42 22.36
CA GLN A 394 -3.73 32.37 22.09
C GLN A 394 -4.22 33.83 22.08
N ILE A 395 -5.37 34.11 21.46
CA ILE A 395 -5.95 35.46 21.44
C ILE A 395 -6.34 35.91 22.85
N ALA A 396 -6.99 35.05 23.63
CA ALA A 396 -7.40 35.36 25.00
C ALA A 396 -6.20 35.65 25.91
N MET A 397 -5.16 34.82 25.83
CA MET A 397 -3.94 35.01 26.63
C MET A 397 -3.17 36.26 26.21
N ALA A 398 -3.06 36.56 24.92
CA ALA A 398 -2.44 37.78 24.45
C ALA A 398 -3.17 39.04 24.97
N ALA A 399 -4.50 38.99 25.05
CA ALA A 399 -5.30 40.07 25.62
C ALA A 399 -5.08 40.23 27.13
N ASP A 400 -5.07 39.13 27.90
CA ASP A 400 -4.82 39.13 29.34
C ASP A 400 -3.42 39.70 29.68
N LEU A 401 -2.38 39.27 28.95
CA LEU A 401 -1.01 39.78 29.14
C LEU A 401 -0.92 41.28 28.85
N GLU A 402 -1.60 41.76 27.82
CA GLU A 402 -1.64 43.19 27.48
C GLU A 402 -2.38 44.00 28.56
N GLU A 403 -3.45 43.46 29.14
CA GLU A 403 -4.15 44.07 30.27
C GLU A 403 -3.28 44.13 31.53
N ARG A 404 -2.63 43.02 31.89
CA ARG A 404 -1.66 42.95 33.00
C ARG A 404 -0.49 43.91 32.81
N ARG A 405 0.00 44.02 31.58
CA ARG A 405 1.07 44.98 31.21
C ARG A 405 0.62 46.42 31.42
N ARG A 406 -0.61 46.76 31.03
CA ARG A 406 -1.19 48.10 31.29
C ARG A 406 -1.41 48.36 32.77
N GLY A 407 -1.72 47.32 33.54
CA GLY A 407 -1.81 47.34 35.00
C GLY A 407 -0.47 47.51 35.72
N GLY A 408 0.66 47.54 34.99
CA GLY A 408 1.99 47.73 35.56
C GLY A 408 2.66 46.46 36.07
N ASP A 409 2.12 45.28 35.74
CA ASP A 409 2.73 44.00 36.12
C ASP A 409 4.02 43.75 35.30
N GLN A 410 5.16 43.77 36.00
CA GLN A 410 6.47 43.55 35.41
C GLN A 410 6.73 42.06 35.11
N MET A 411 5.95 41.15 35.69
CA MET A 411 6.12 39.69 35.49
C MET A 411 5.63 39.22 34.11
N VAL A 412 4.84 40.04 33.40
CA VAL A 412 4.36 39.75 32.03
C VAL A 412 5.50 39.45 31.06
N MET A 413 6.67 40.07 31.24
CA MET A 413 7.85 39.86 30.38
C MET A 413 8.47 38.46 30.53
N MET A 414 8.14 37.73 31.59
CA MET A 414 8.63 36.39 31.89
C MET A 414 7.53 35.32 31.77
N ALA A 415 6.31 35.72 31.39
CA ALA A 415 5.20 34.78 31.23
C ALA A 415 5.47 33.85 30.04
N ASP A 416 5.08 32.59 30.18
CA ASP A 416 5.07 31.61 29.10
C ASP A 416 3.62 31.13 28.88
N PRO A 417 2.85 31.86 28.04
CA PRO A 417 1.44 31.57 27.85
C PRO A 417 1.17 30.17 27.30
N MET A 418 2.04 29.67 26.42
CA MET A 418 1.83 28.35 25.84
C MET A 418 2.13 27.24 26.85
N HIS A 419 3.11 27.43 27.73
CA HIS A 419 3.31 26.55 28.87
C HIS A 419 2.08 26.50 29.77
N ASP A 420 1.57 27.67 30.18
CA ASP A 420 0.41 27.78 31.06
C ASP A 420 -0.84 27.13 30.44
N LEU A 421 -1.07 27.33 29.14
CA LEU A 421 -2.18 26.70 28.40
C LEU A 421 -2.11 25.18 28.45
N PHE A 422 -0.94 24.60 28.15
CA PHE A 422 -0.80 23.14 28.15
C PHE A 422 -0.80 22.55 29.54
N MET A 423 -0.25 23.23 30.54
CA MET A 423 -0.35 22.79 31.94
C MET A 423 -1.79 22.83 32.44
N ALA A 424 -2.56 23.86 32.12
CA ALA A 424 -3.99 23.91 32.43
C ALA A 424 -4.75 22.74 31.77
N ALA A 425 -4.44 22.43 30.50
CA ALA A 425 -5.01 21.28 29.80
C ALA A 425 -4.59 19.93 30.46
N VAL A 426 -3.37 19.82 30.96
CA VAL A 426 -2.87 18.65 31.70
C VAL A 426 -3.61 18.48 33.02
N ASP A 427 -3.82 19.56 33.76
CA ASP A 427 -4.53 19.53 35.03
C ASP A 427 -6.01 19.18 34.83
N GLU A 428 -6.65 19.74 33.81
CA GLU A 428 -8.00 19.35 33.38
C GLU A 428 -8.06 17.84 33.03
N ALA A 429 -7.10 17.37 32.23
CA ALA A 429 -7.03 15.98 31.82
C ALA A 429 -6.84 15.01 32.99
N ARG A 430 -6.09 15.42 34.03
CA ARG A 430 -5.93 14.64 35.26
C ARG A 430 -7.17 14.68 36.13
N HIS A 431 -7.87 15.82 36.19
CA HIS A 431 -9.05 15.99 37.00
C HIS A 431 -10.22 15.14 36.49
N TYR A 432 -10.50 15.20 35.18
CA TYR A 432 -11.58 14.44 34.55
C TYR A 432 -11.16 13.07 34.01
N SER A 433 -9.93 12.63 34.30
CA SER A 433 -9.40 11.31 33.88
C SER A 433 -9.53 11.05 32.37
N TYR A 434 -8.97 11.98 31.58
CA TYR A 434 -8.80 11.83 30.13
C TYR A 434 -7.77 10.74 29.81
N ALA A 435 -7.61 10.43 28.51
CA ALA A 435 -6.63 9.45 28.06
C ALA A 435 -5.22 9.75 28.60
N HIS A 436 -4.52 8.72 29.11
CA HIS A 436 -3.18 8.89 29.69
C HIS A 436 -2.20 9.56 28.70
N ARG A 437 -2.32 9.23 27.42
CA ARG A 437 -1.48 9.78 26.35
C ARG A 437 -1.62 11.30 26.21
N SER A 438 -2.79 11.88 26.42
CA SER A 438 -2.91 13.36 26.41
C SER A 438 -2.15 14.00 27.56
N VAL A 439 -2.19 13.40 28.76
CA VAL A 439 -1.44 13.91 29.92
C VAL A 439 0.05 13.85 29.64
N LEU A 440 0.55 12.71 29.14
CA LEU A 440 1.98 12.50 28.88
C LEU A 440 2.51 13.47 27.81
N GLU A 441 1.87 13.50 26.64
CA GLU A 441 2.36 14.28 25.49
C GLU A 441 2.20 15.78 25.72
N LEU A 442 1.10 16.24 26.33
CA LEU A 442 0.92 17.65 26.64
C LEU A 442 1.86 18.11 27.77
N THR A 443 2.17 17.25 28.76
CA THR A 443 3.19 17.57 29.78
C THR A 443 4.56 17.72 29.14
N GLN A 444 4.92 16.84 28.21
CA GLN A 444 6.19 16.93 27.48
C GLN A 444 6.24 18.22 26.63
N LEU A 445 5.16 18.51 25.91
CA LEU A 445 5.04 19.72 25.10
C LEU A 445 5.12 20.99 25.94
N ALA A 446 4.43 21.03 27.09
CA ALA A 446 4.46 22.17 28.02
C ALA A 446 5.88 22.46 28.55
N ASN A 447 6.61 21.41 28.92
CA ASN A 447 7.96 21.53 29.51
C ASN A 447 9.07 21.73 28.48
N THR A 448 8.76 21.63 27.18
CA THR A 448 9.72 21.92 26.12
C THR A 448 10.05 23.42 26.11
N PRO A 449 11.34 23.82 25.95
CA PRO A 449 11.71 25.22 25.87
C PRO A 449 10.95 25.98 24.78
N ASP A 450 10.63 27.25 25.03
CA ASP A 450 9.70 28.03 24.20
C ASP A 450 9.98 28.01 22.69
N LYS A 451 11.25 28.23 22.28
CA LYS A 451 11.64 28.20 20.87
C LYS A 451 11.46 26.82 20.22
N GLU A 452 11.77 25.77 20.98
CA GLU A 452 11.65 24.39 20.50
C GLU A 452 10.19 23.98 20.43
N ARG A 453 9.40 24.32 21.46
CA ARG A 453 7.94 24.13 21.48
C ARG A 453 7.25 24.86 20.34
N GLY A 454 7.64 26.10 20.06
CA GLY A 454 7.14 26.86 18.91
C GLY A 454 7.45 26.19 17.57
N SER A 455 8.61 25.54 17.45
CA SER A 455 8.98 24.75 16.26
C SER A 455 8.10 23.50 16.13
N ILE A 456 7.87 22.76 17.23
CA ILE A 456 6.97 21.60 17.26
C ILE A 456 5.54 22.00 16.87
N LEU A 457 5.02 23.08 17.46
CA LEU A 457 3.67 23.59 17.13
C LEU A 457 3.56 24.03 15.68
N SER A 458 4.61 24.64 15.12
CA SER A 458 4.63 24.99 13.69
C SER A 458 4.49 23.74 12.81
N THR A 459 5.19 22.65 13.14
CA THR A 459 5.05 21.36 12.44
C THR A 459 3.64 20.79 12.55
N ILE A 460 3.04 20.83 13.75
CA ILE A 460 1.65 20.38 13.98
C ILE A 460 0.66 21.21 13.16
N LEU A 461 0.75 22.54 13.22
CA LEU A 461 -0.15 23.44 12.52
C LEU A 461 0.01 23.36 11.00
N ALA A 462 1.21 23.05 10.49
CA ALA A 462 1.43 22.78 9.08
C ALA A 462 0.68 21.52 8.62
N GLY A 463 0.74 20.44 9.40
CA GLY A 463 -0.02 19.20 9.13
C GLY A 463 -1.54 19.41 9.18
N LEU A 464 -2.02 20.26 10.09
CA LEU A 464 -3.45 20.57 10.23
C LEU A 464 -3.94 21.70 9.31
N SER A 465 -3.08 22.34 8.54
CA SER A 465 -3.38 23.57 7.80
C SER A 465 -4.60 23.46 6.88
N ILE A 466 -4.84 22.30 6.28
CA ILE A 466 -5.96 22.06 5.37
C ILE A 466 -7.33 22.18 6.06
N PHE A 467 -7.42 21.86 7.36
CA PHE A 467 -8.65 21.94 8.14
C PHE A 467 -9.04 23.38 8.52
N ARG A 468 -8.21 24.38 8.17
CA ARG A 468 -8.57 25.80 8.24
C ARG A 468 -9.48 26.23 7.10
N ASN A 469 -9.48 25.50 5.98
CA ASN A 469 -10.37 25.79 4.86
C ASN A 469 -11.83 25.52 5.26
N SER A 470 -12.72 26.47 5.02
CA SER A 470 -14.13 26.38 5.43
C SER A 470 -14.90 25.24 4.75
N ALA A 471 -14.61 24.95 3.48
CA ALA A 471 -15.26 23.85 2.77
C ALA A 471 -14.83 22.50 3.36
N VAL A 472 -13.53 22.33 3.61
CA VAL A 472 -12.97 21.14 4.25
C VAL A 472 -13.52 20.96 5.66
N ARG A 473 -13.53 22.03 6.46
CA ARG A 473 -14.08 22.03 7.82
C ARG A 473 -15.54 21.55 7.84
N ASN A 474 -16.37 22.01 6.90
CA ASN A 474 -17.76 21.60 6.81
C ASN A 474 -17.94 20.12 6.45
N ARG A 475 -16.95 19.49 5.79
CA ARG A 475 -16.96 18.06 5.43
C ARG A 475 -16.28 17.15 6.44
N THR A 476 -15.55 17.71 7.41
CA THR A 476 -14.72 16.95 8.35
C THR A 476 -15.01 17.24 9.82
N SER A 477 -16.08 18.00 10.11
CA SER A 477 -16.50 18.35 11.47
C SER A 477 -17.55 17.41 12.08
N HIS A 478 -18.14 16.55 11.26
CA HIS A 478 -19.10 15.50 11.64
C HIS A 478 -19.03 14.35 10.62
N SER A 479 -19.57 13.19 10.97
CA SER A 479 -19.64 12.02 10.10
C SER A 479 -21.09 11.66 9.76
N ASP A 480 -21.41 11.66 8.47
CA ASP A 480 -22.64 11.07 7.93
C ASP A 480 -22.37 9.75 7.20
N PHE A 481 -21.10 9.48 6.90
CA PHE A 481 -20.64 8.28 6.20
C PHE A 481 -19.74 7.44 7.09
N HIS A 482 -20.08 6.16 7.22
CA HIS A 482 -19.35 5.21 8.06
C HIS A 482 -18.63 4.15 7.20
N PHE A 483 -17.43 3.72 7.59
CA PHE A 483 -16.72 2.70 6.81
C PHE A 483 -17.44 1.35 6.79
N SER A 484 -18.28 1.06 7.79
CA SER A 484 -19.19 -0.08 7.79
C SER A 484 -20.18 -0.07 6.63
N ASP A 485 -20.54 1.11 6.12
CA ASP A 485 -21.51 1.27 5.03
C ASP A 485 -21.00 0.64 3.73
N LEU A 486 -19.68 0.55 3.57
CA LEU A 486 -19.05 -0.13 2.45
C LEU A 486 -19.28 -1.64 2.44
N ARG A 487 -19.67 -2.23 3.57
CA ARG A 487 -20.12 -3.63 3.63
C ARG A 487 -21.55 -3.81 3.14
N GLY A 488 -22.27 -2.72 2.88
CA GLY A 488 -23.59 -2.68 2.28
C GLY A 488 -24.52 -1.74 3.04
N LEU A 489 -25.37 -1.05 2.29
CA LEU A 489 -26.41 -0.16 2.85
C LEU A 489 -27.79 -0.66 2.47
N VAL A 490 -28.75 -0.44 3.36
CA VAL A 490 -30.16 -0.67 3.06
C VAL A 490 -30.61 0.40 2.06
N ASP A 491 -31.01 -0.04 0.87
CA ASP A 491 -31.52 0.86 -0.15
C ASP A 491 -32.95 1.30 0.23
N PRO A 492 -33.21 2.61 0.39
CA PRO A 492 -34.53 3.11 0.80
C PRO A 492 -35.64 2.79 -0.21
N ARG A 493 -35.29 2.43 -1.45
CA ARG A 493 -36.26 2.13 -2.52
C ARG A 493 -36.92 0.76 -2.36
N ASP A 494 -36.20 -0.24 -1.85
CA ASP A 494 -36.69 -1.62 -1.76
C ASP A 494 -36.35 -2.33 -0.44
N GLY A 495 -35.67 -1.66 0.50
CA GLY A 495 -35.35 -2.19 1.82
C GLY A 495 -34.27 -3.28 1.82
N LYS A 496 -33.60 -3.53 0.70
CA LYS A 496 -32.56 -4.57 0.60
C LYS A 496 -31.17 -3.99 0.86
N ILE A 497 -30.29 -4.78 1.45
CA ILE A 497 -28.88 -4.43 1.57
C ILE A 497 -28.25 -4.53 0.17
N LYS A 498 -27.62 -3.46 -0.29
CA LYS A 498 -26.99 -3.35 -1.60
C LYS A 498 -25.55 -2.85 -1.50
N PRO A 499 -24.68 -3.18 -2.48
CA PRO A 499 -23.31 -2.70 -2.48
C PRO A 499 -23.27 -1.19 -2.72
N VAL A 500 -22.28 -0.54 -2.12
CA VAL A 500 -22.11 0.91 -2.14
C VAL A 500 -20.97 1.28 -3.07
N THR A 501 -21.14 2.35 -3.85
CA THR A 501 -20.08 2.90 -4.72
C THR A 501 -19.74 4.32 -4.29
N VAL A 502 -18.50 4.57 -3.88
CA VAL A 502 -18.01 5.89 -3.50
C VAL A 502 -16.99 6.37 -4.52
N TYR A 503 -17.22 7.55 -5.08
CA TYR A 503 -16.26 8.25 -5.92
C TYR A 503 -15.52 9.29 -5.09
N LEU A 504 -14.20 9.18 -4.99
CA LEU A 504 -13.34 10.21 -4.41
C LEU A 504 -13.07 11.23 -5.51
N SER A 505 -13.83 12.32 -5.50
CA SER A 505 -13.69 13.39 -6.48
C SER A 505 -12.80 14.48 -5.89
N ILE A 506 -11.57 14.53 -6.37
CA ILE A 506 -10.59 15.53 -5.99
C ILE A 506 -10.25 16.31 -7.24
N ASN A 507 -10.64 17.58 -7.29
CA ASN A 507 -10.24 18.44 -8.41
C ASN A 507 -8.71 18.44 -8.51
N MET A 508 -8.15 18.15 -9.69
CA MET A 508 -6.69 18.09 -9.90
C MET A 508 -5.96 19.37 -9.50
N VAL A 509 -6.62 20.52 -9.61
CA VAL A 509 -6.05 21.82 -9.21
C VAL A 509 -5.78 21.85 -7.70
N ASP A 510 -6.66 21.22 -6.92
CA ASP A 510 -6.64 21.22 -5.46
C ASP A 510 -6.09 19.91 -4.89
N ALA A 511 -5.75 18.94 -5.75
CA ALA A 511 -5.37 17.60 -5.35
C ALA A 511 -4.18 17.58 -4.40
N GLN A 512 -3.16 18.39 -4.65
CA GLN A 512 -2.00 18.46 -3.76
C GLN A 512 -2.37 18.95 -2.35
N ALA A 513 -3.32 19.89 -2.23
CA ALA A 513 -3.75 20.43 -0.94
C ALA A 513 -4.73 19.49 -0.21
N LEU A 514 -5.56 18.74 -0.95
CA LEU A 514 -6.55 17.80 -0.41
C LEU A 514 -6.00 16.37 -0.20
N ASN A 515 -4.79 16.11 -0.69
CA ASN A 515 -4.11 14.82 -0.57
C ASN A 515 -3.98 14.34 0.89
N PRO A 516 -3.64 15.18 1.90
CA PRO A 516 -3.53 14.70 3.28
C PRO A 516 -4.83 14.07 3.80
N ILE A 517 -5.98 14.69 3.54
CA ILE A 517 -7.28 14.18 3.98
C ILE A 517 -7.65 12.90 3.24
N THR A 518 -7.41 12.89 1.92
CA THR A 518 -7.63 11.71 1.09
C THR A 518 -6.78 10.52 1.56
N ALA A 519 -5.51 10.78 1.90
CA ALA A 519 -4.59 9.77 2.39
C ALA A 519 -5.07 9.21 3.72
N ILE A 520 -5.46 10.05 4.68
CA ILE A 520 -5.99 9.59 5.97
C ILE A 520 -7.28 8.79 5.76
N PHE A 521 -8.18 9.27 4.90
CA PHE A 521 -9.42 8.56 4.59
C PHE A 521 -9.15 7.16 4.05
N ILE A 522 -8.25 7.03 3.08
CA ILE A 522 -7.91 5.73 2.46
C ILE A 522 -7.16 4.84 3.43
N GLU A 523 -6.22 5.38 4.21
CA GLU A 523 -5.44 4.64 5.21
C GLU A 523 -6.36 4.03 6.28
N LEU A 524 -7.18 4.87 6.92
CA LEU A 524 -8.08 4.43 7.99
C LEU A 524 -9.17 3.50 7.47
N MET A 525 -9.71 3.78 6.28
CA MET A 525 -10.69 2.90 5.64
C MET A 525 -10.08 1.54 5.30
N THR A 526 -8.84 1.50 4.81
CA THR A 526 -8.16 0.23 4.48
C THR A 526 -7.92 -0.59 5.74
N ASN A 527 -7.38 0.02 6.80
CA ASN A 527 -7.17 -0.63 8.09
C ASN A 527 -8.50 -1.14 8.68
N PHE A 528 -9.56 -0.34 8.58
CA PHE A 528 -10.91 -0.75 8.98
C PHE A 528 -11.39 -1.97 8.20
N LEU A 529 -11.33 -1.95 6.87
CA LEU A 529 -11.84 -3.03 6.02
C LEU A 529 -11.02 -4.32 6.13
N LEU A 530 -9.73 -4.24 6.42
CA LEU A 530 -8.87 -5.40 6.67
C LEU A 530 -9.19 -6.06 8.01
N ALA A 531 -9.43 -5.26 9.06
CA ALA A 531 -9.81 -5.77 10.38
C ALA A 531 -11.25 -6.31 10.43
N ASN A 532 -12.11 -5.86 9.50
CA ASN A 532 -13.55 -6.13 9.50
C ASN A 532 -14.01 -6.75 8.17
N ALA A 533 -13.87 -8.07 8.07
CA ALA A 533 -14.26 -8.87 6.92
C ALA A 533 -15.80 -8.88 6.69
N PRO A 534 -16.28 -9.24 5.47
CA PRO A 534 -17.71 -9.38 5.21
C PRO A 534 -18.38 -10.39 6.15
N LYS A 535 -19.61 -10.10 6.61
CA LYS A 535 -20.37 -10.92 7.57
C LYS A 535 -19.72 -11.14 8.94
N GLN A 536 -18.69 -10.36 9.28
CA GLN A 536 -18.10 -10.39 10.60
C GLN A 536 -19.02 -9.67 11.61
N MET A 537 -19.07 -10.19 12.84
CA MET A 537 -19.75 -9.53 13.95
C MET A 537 -18.86 -8.41 14.50
N ARG A 538 -19.40 -7.20 14.59
CA ARG A 538 -18.77 -6.03 15.21
C ARG A 538 -19.80 -5.33 16.09
N ASP A 539 -19.45 -5.06 17.34
CA ASP A 539 -20.28 -4.30 18.29
C ASP A 539 -21.74 -4.82 18.38
N GLY A 540 -21.89 -6.16 18.38
CA GLY A 540 -23.20 -6.82 18.42
C GLY A 540 -23.99 -6.82 17.10
N ARG A 541 -23.45 -6.26 16.02
CA ARG A 541 -24.09 -6.19 14.70
C ARG A 541 -23.28 -6.96 13.64
N GLU A 542 -23.98 -7.73 12.81
CA GLU A 542 -23.36 -8.38 11.65
C GLU A 542 -23.12 -7.34 10.54
N LEU A 543 -21.89 -7.26 10.04
CA LEU A 543 -21.54 -6.45 8.89
C LEU A 543 -22.11 -7.04 7.61
N GLY A 544 -22.38 -6.18 6.62
CA GLY A 544 -22.92 -6.63 5.34
C GLY A 544 -21.98 -7.58 4.56
N PRO A 545 -22.52 -8.26 3.53
CA PRO A 545 -21.84 -9.37 2.86
C PRO A 545 -20.84 -8.93 1.77
N TYR A 546 -20.73 -7.64 1.49
CA TYR A 546 -20.03 -7.16 0.29
C TYR A 546 -18.53 -6.93 0.54
N PRO A 547 -17.65 -7.53 -0.29
CA PRO A 547 -16.25 -7.11 -0.35
C PRO A 547 -16.16 -5.73 -1.02
N VAL A 548 -15.02 -5.06 -0.84
CA VAL A 548 -14.77 -3.70 -1.35
C VAL A 548 -13.61 -3.73 -2.33
N LEU A 549 -13.80 -3.19 -3.53
CA LEU A 549 -12.77 -3.04 -4.54
C LEU A 549 -12.29 -1.59 -4.62
N PHE A 550 -10.98 -1.39 -4.52
CA PHE A 550 -10.32 -0.11 -4.68
C PHE A 550 -9.89 0.07 -6.14
N VAL A 551 -10.47 1.05 -6.81
CA VAL A 551 -10.13 1.44 -8.18
C VAL A 551 -9.37 2.77 -8.10
N LEU A 552 -8.05 2.66 -7.92
CA LEU A 552 -7.17 3.81 -7.72
C LEU A 552 -6.59 4.30 -9.05
N ASP A 553 -7.35 5.11 -9.80
CA ASP A 553 -6.79 5.76 -10.99
C ASP A 553 -5.76 6.83 -10.60
N GLU A 554 -4.74 7.04 -11.45
CA GLU A 554 -3.62 7.95 -11.21
C GLU A 554 -2.91 7.77 -9.86
N MET A 555 -2.79 6.52 -9.38
CA MET A 555 -2.12 6.15 -8.13
C MET A 555 -0.75 6.85 -7.88
N PRO A 556 0.12 7.11 -8.87
CA PRO A 556 1.37 7.86 -8.63
C PRO A 556 1.23 9.28 -8.08
N LYS A 557 0.03 9.89 -8.14
CA LYS A 557 -0.25 11.22 -7.58
C LYS A 557 -0.74 11.18 -6.13
N MET A 558 -1.06 10.01 -5.62
CA MET A 558 -1.47 9.82 -4.24
C MET A 558 -0.24 9.88 -3.33
N GLN A 559 -0.45 10.31 -2.09
CA GLN A 559 0.58 10.22 -1.06
C GLN A 559 0.95 8.75 -0.85
N LYS A 560 2.23 8.50 -0.57
CA LYS A 560 2.69 7.16 -0.19
C LYS A 560 1.96 6.75 1.08
N LEU A 561 1.21 5.66 0.99
CA LEU A 561 0.61 4.98 2.14
C LEU A 561 1.63 4.01 2.70
N ASP A 562 1.59 3.76 4.01
CA ASP A 562 2.44 2.76 4.62
C ASP A 562 1.96 1.36 4.21
N ALA A 563 2.90 0.42 4.15
CA ALA A 563 2.54 -0.98 3.96
C ALA A 563 1.92 -1.48 5.26
N VAL A 564 0.63 -1.83 5.21
CA VAL A 564 -0.09 -2.50 6.30
C VAL A 564 0.45 -3.91 6.54
#